data_AF-A0A090U106-F1
#
_entry.id   AF-A0A090U106-F1
#
_cell.length_a   1.000
_cell.length_b   1.000
_cell.length_c   1.000
_cell.angle_alpha   90.00
_cell.angle_beta   90.00
_cell.angle_gamma   90.00
#
_symmetry.space_group_name_H-M   'P 1'
#
loop_
_entity.id
_entity.type
_entity.pdbx_description
1 polymer ?
#
loop_
_entity_poly.entity_id
_entity_poly.type
_entity_poly.pdbx_seq_one_letter_code
_entity_poly.pdbx_strand_id
1 'polypeptide(L)'
;MLKFLKSKLSPYYEFWILNALLATLIGARFFLYFPDLPFDGLQFSFAVTSLFSHMALLALVFWLVGLVVCFLPSKIKRPILALIATIALGFLFVDTMVFGFYRFHLNYPVLSMVMSGQIVEFPWSAWLMLVVGLGSVFALQWWALGKMELRSFTLTKKLRKVFFPLFIATTLASHGIHIWAAAKTYQPVMFVNQYLPLFYPTIANSLLMEKGWLDREELERNQAKAPKVQGGLNYPVNPIVGEAPSKPKNIMLILIDSCVQIR
;
A
#
# COMPACT_ATOMS: atom_id res chain seq x y z
N MET A 1 -1.02 37.97 -10.79
CA MET A 1 -0.22 36.87 -10.22
C MET A 1 -1.03 35.56 -10.03
N LEU A 2 -2.15 35.57 -9.29
CA LEU A 2 -2.93 34.35 -8.97
C LEU A 2 -3.47 33.59 -10.21
N LYS A 3 -3.98 34.30 -11.23
CA LYS A 3 -4.46 33.69 -12.50
C LYS A 3 -3.32 33.04 -13.30
N PHE A 4 -2.13 33.62 -13.26
CA PHE A 4 -0.93 33.10 -13.94
C PHE A 4 -0.45 31.81 -13.29
N LEU A 5 -0.36 31.78 -11.94
CA LEU A 5 -0.08 30.57 -11.17
C LEU A 5 -1.11 29.47 -11.43
N LYS A 6 -2.41 29.81 -11.40
CA LYS A 6 -3.48 28.83 -11.68
C LYS A 6 -3.39 28.23 -13.09
N SER A 7 -3.03 29.04 -14.08
CA SER A 7 -2.83 28.59 -15.46
C SER A 7 -1.64 27.63 -15.58
N LYS A 8 -0.50 27.99 -14.96
CA LYS A 8 0.74 27.20 -14.96
C LYS A 8 0.60 25.89 -14.15
N LEU A 9 -0.10 25.91 -13.03
CA LEU A 9 -0.20 24.76 -12.11
C LEU A 9 -1.28 23.74 -12.48
N SER A 10 -2.30 24.16 -13.22
CA SER A 10 -3.43 23.28 -13.54
C SER A 10 -3.09 22.03 -14.36
N PRO A 11 -2.16 22.04 -15.35
CA PRO A 11 -1.72 20.81 -16.02
C PRO A 11 -1.10 19.82 -15.05
N TYR A 12 -0.31 20.29 -14.09
CA TYR A 12 0.33 19.43 -13.09
C TYR A 12 -0.68 18.89 -12.08
N TYR A 13 -1.68 19.68 -11.69
CA TYR A 13 -2.79 19.18 -10.86
C TYR A 13 -3.54 18.05 -11.56
N GLU A 14 -3.79 18.17 -12.87
CA GLU A 14 -4.42 17.10 -13.65
C GLU A 14 -3.50 15.88 -13.79
N PHE A 15 -2.19 16.09 -13.89
CA PHE A 15 -1.18 15.03 -13.89
C PHE A 15 -1.11 14.29 -12.55
N TRP A 16 -1.27 14.99 -11.42
CA TRP A 16 -1.40 14.38 -10.09
C TRP A 16 -2.64 13.49 -10.01
N ILE A 17 -3.80 13.99 -10.43
CA ILE A 17 -5.04 13.20 -10.46
C ILE A 17 -4.85 11.92 -11.28
N LEU A 18 -4.29 12.04 -12.48
CA LEU A 18 -4.03 10.89 -13.36
C LEU A 18 -3.17 9.83 -12.64
N ASN A 19 -2.03 10.25 -12.08
CA ASN A 19 -1.12 9.34 -11.41
C ASN A 19 -1.69 8.74 -10.13
N ALA A 20 -2.48 9.50 -9.37
CA ALA A 20 -3.19 8.99 -8.21
C ALA A 20 -4.20 7.90 -8.58
N LEU A 21 -4.95 8.08 -9.66
CA LEU A 21 -5.91 7.07 -10.15
C LEU A 21 -5.20 5.83 -10.68
N LEU A 22 -4.11 5.99 -11.43
CA LEU A 22 -3.28 4.87 -11.90
C LEU A 22 -2.66 4.10 -10.72
N ALA A 23 -2.12 4.81 -9.72
CA ALA A 23 -1.58 4.20 -8.52
C ALA A 23 -2.65 3.48 -7.71
N THR A 24 -3.86 4.05 -7.60
CA THR A 24 -5.02 3.38 -6.97
C THR A 24 -5.38 2.08 -7.70
N LEU A 25 -5.41 2.10 -9.03
CA LEU A 25 -5.71 0.93 -9.85
C LEU A 25 -4.66 -0.17 -9.69
N ILE A 26 -3.36 0.19 -9.71
CA ILE A 26 -2.26 -0.75 -9.49
C ILE A 26 -2.32 -1.28 -8.05
N GLY A 27 -2.47 -0.40 -7.06
CA GLY A 27 -2.53 -0.75 -5.64
C GLY A 27 -3.74 -1.61 -5.27
N ALA A 28 -4.85 -1.53 -6.00
CA ALA A 28 -5.99 -2.42 -5.81
C ALA A 28 -5.59 -3.90 -5.95
N ARG A 29 -4.53 -4.19 -6.69
CA ARG A 29 -3.97 -5.54 -6.85
C ARG A 29 -3.51 -6.15 -5.53
N PHE A 30 -3.07 -5.36 -4.54
CA PHE A 30 -2.70 -5.88 -3.22
C PHE A 30 -3.86 -6.65 -2.57
N PHE A 31 -5.10 -6.17 -2.76
CA PHE A 31 -6.28 -6.80 -2.19
C PHE A 31 -6.74 -8.06 -2.94
N LEU A 32 -6.22 -8.35 -4.14
CA LEU A 32 -6.41 -9.68 -4.77
C LEU A 32 -5.72 -10.80 -3.99
N TYR A 33 -4.77 -10.42 -3.14
CA TYR A 33 -4.04 -11.32 -2.27
C TYR A 33 -4.64 -11.36 -0.86
N PHE A 34 -5.76 -10.68 -0.60
CA PHE A 34 -6.43 -10.75 0.70
C PHE A 34 -7.03 -12.16 0.91
N PRO A 35 -7.03 -12.70 2.14
CA PRO A 35 -7.64 -14.00 2.43
C PRO A 35 -9.13 -14.04 2.06
N ASP A 36 -9.64 -15.23 1.75
CA ASP A 36 -11.07 -15.49 1.48
C ASP A 36 -11.92 -15.40 2.77
N LEU A 37 -11.86 -14.26 3.44
CA LEU A 37 -12.67 -13.93 4.61
C LEU A 37 -13.70 -12.88 4.19
N PRO A 38 -14.94 -12.97 4.70
CA PRO A 38 -15.93 -11.95 4.43
C PRO A 38 -15.43 -10.62 4.99
N PHE A 39 -15.33 -9.60 4.13
CA PHE A 39 -15.04 -8.25 4.57
C PHE A 39 -16.17 -7.76 5.47
N ASP A 40 -15.83 -7.37 6.70
CA ASP A 40 -16.75 -6.55 7.49
C ASP A 40 -16.97 -5.19 6.79
N GLY A 41 -18.15 -4.59 6.98
CA GLY A 41 -18.49 -3.31 6.33
C GLY A 41 -17.51 -2.19 6.69
N LEU A 42 -17.01 -2.16 7.93
CA LEU A 42 -16.03 -1.16 8.37
C LEU A 42 -14.65 -1.46 7.79
N GLN A 43 -14.26 -2.74 7.74
CA GLN A 43 -13.01 -3.20 7.12
C GLN A 43 -12.96 -2.86 5.63
N PHE A 44 -14.06 -3.08 4.90
CA PHE A 44 -14.17 -2.72 3.48
C PHE A 44 -14.07 -1.21 3.26
N SER A 45 -14.82 -0.44 4.06
CA SER A 45 -14.76 1.02 4.02
C SER A 45 -13.34 1.53 4.28
N PHE A 46 -12.66 0.96 5.28
CA PHE A 46 -11.27 1.27 5.55
C PHE A 46 -10.35 0.91 4.38
N ALA A 47 -10.47 -0.28 3.80
CA ALA A 47 -9.65 -0.72 2.67
C ALA A 47 -9.79 0.21 1.46
N VAL A 48 -11.02 0.58 1.07
CA VAL A 48 -11.28 1.47 -0.07
C VAL A 48 -10.78 2.89 0.20
N THR A 49 -11.12 3.44 1.37
CA THR A 49 -10.74 4.82 1.71
C THR A 49 -9.22 4.94 1.90
N SER A 50 -8.57 3.99 2.56
CA SER A 50 -7.11 3.97 2.75
C SER A 50 -6.37 3.76 1.44
N LEU A 51 -6.81 2.83 0.58
CA LEU A 51 -6.19 2.61 -0.72
C LEU A 51 -6.19 3.89 -1.57
N PHE A 52 -7.36 4.50 -1.77
CA PHE A 52 -7.47 5.69 -2.60
C PHE A 52 -6.69 6.87 -2.01
N SER A 53 -6.89 7.17 -0.72
CA SER A 53 -6.23 8.32 -0.07
C SER A 53 -4.72 8.16 -0.01
N HIS A 54 -4.22 6.97 0.31
CA HIS A 54 -2.79 6.69 0.41
C HIS A 54 -2.11 6.74 -0.97
N MET A 55 -2.70 6.12 -1.99
CA MET A 55 -2.14 6.19 -3.36
C MET A 55 -2.16 7.63 -3.91
N ALA A 56 -3.20 8.40 -3.59
CA ALA A 56 -3.25 9.82 -3.92
C ALA A 56 -2.20 10.65 -3.16
N LEU A 57 -1.92 10.32 -1.89
CA LEU A 57 -0.87 10.94 -1.09
C LEU A 57 0.53 10.63 -1.64
N LEU A 58 0.82 9.38 -1.99
CA LEU A 58 2.09 9.00 -2.62
C LEU A 58 2.27 9.73 -3.95
N ALA A 59 1.25 9.78 -4.79
CA ALA A 59 1.28 10.57 -6.02
C ALA A 59 1.47 12.09 -5.76
N LEU A 60 0.93 12.60 -4.65
CA LEU A 60 1.08 14.01 -4.25
C LEU A 60 2.53 14.35 -3.92
N VAL A 61 3.25 13.46 -3.24
CA VAL A 61 4.68 13.65 -2.93
C VAL A 61 5.49 13.88 -4.21
N PHE A 62 5.26 13.08 -5.26
CA PHE A 62 5.92 13.28 -6.56
C PHE A 62 5.44 14.55 -7.27
N TRP A 63 4.17 14.93 -7.11
CA TRP A 63 3.66 16.19 -7.62
C TRP A 63 4.32 17.41 -6.97
N LEU A 64 4.68 17.35 -5.68
CA LEU A 64 5.42 18.42 -4.99
C LEU A 64 6.80 18.64 -5.63
N VAL A 65 7.47 17.58 -6.08
CA VAL A 65 8.69 17.71 -6.90
C VAL A 65 8.39 18.46 -8.20
N GLY A 66 7.26 18.14 -8.84
CA GLY A 66 6.75 18.86 -10.00
C GLY A 66 6.50 20.36 -9.78
N LEU A 67 6.09 20.78 -8.58
CA LEU A 67 5.97 22.20 -8.24
C LEU A 67 7.31 22.93 -8.32
N VAL A 68 8.39 22.32 -7.83
CA VAL A 68 9.74 22.91 -7.86
C VAL A 68 10.25 22.99 -9.30
N VAL A 69 10.04 21.92 -10.07
CA VAL A 69 10.51 21.77 -11.45
C VAL A 69 9.63 22.57 -12.45
N CYS A 70 8.47 23.10 -12.04
CA CYS A 70 7.51 23.75 -12.96
C CYS A 70 8.05 25.01 -13.66
N PHE A 71 9.10 25.62 -13.10
CA PHE A 71 9.79 26.80 -13.64
C PHE A 71 10.81 26.48 -14.74
N LEU A 72 11.18 25.21 -14.90
CA LEU A 72 12.12 24.78 -15.94
C LEU A 72 11.48 24.83 -17.35
N PRO A 73 12.29 24.84 -18.42
CA PRO A 73 11.81 24.74 -19.80
C PRO A 73 11.06 23.43 -20.05
N SER A 74 9.99 23.47 -20.88
CA SER A 74 9.17 22.29 -21.18
C SER A 74 9.95 21.11 -21.77
N LYS A 75 11.05 21.37 -22.48
CA LYS A 75 11.92 20.32 -23.06
C LYS A 75 12.64 19.48 -22.00
N ILE A 76 12.90 20.05 -20.82
CA ILE A 76 13.65 19.40 -19.73
C ILE A 76 12.69 18.84 -18.68
N LYS A 77 11.67 19.62 -18.29
CA LYS A 77 10.74 19.22 -17.22
C LYS A 77 9.85 18.03 -17.60
N ARG A 78 9.37 17.96 -18.85
CA ARG A 78 8.49 16.88 -19.32
C ARG A 78 9.15 15.49 -19.22
N PRO A 79 10.39 15.28 -19.72
CA PRO A 79 11.10 14.02 -19.53
C PRO A 79 11.22 13.65 -18.06
N ILE A 80 11.63 14.61 -17.24
CA ILE A 80 11.91 14.37 -15.83
C ILE A 80 10.64 13.93 -15.10
N LEU A 81 9.53 14.66 -15.26
CA LEU A 81 8.28 14.33 -14.58
C LEU A 81 7.65 13.04 -15.10
N ALA A 82 7.72 12.79 -16.42
CA ALA A 82 7.26 11.53 -16.99
C ALA A 82 8.10 10.35 -16.50
N LEU A 83 9.42 10.51 -16.41
CA LEU A 83 10.34 9.48 -15.93
C LEU A 83 10.12 9.17 -14.45
N ILE A 84 10.04 10.20 -13.60
CA ILE A 84 9.76 10.04 -12.16
C ILE A 84 8.43 9.31 -11.95
N ALA A 85 7.35 9.74 -12.63
CA ALA A 85 6.05 9.09 -12.53
C ALA A 85 6.09 7.63 -13.01
N THR A 86 6.81 7.35 -14.09
CA THR A 86 6.98 5.99 -14.62
C THR A 86 7.74 5.10 -13.65
N ILE A 87 8.84 5.58 -13.07
CA ILE A 87 9.61 4.83 -12.08
C ILE A 87 8.75 4.57 -10.84
N ALA A 88 8.01 5.56 -10.35
CA ALA A 88 7.13 5.41 -9.19
C ALA A 88 6.02 4.36 -9.42
N LEU A 89 5.30 4.43 -10.55
CA LEU A 89 4.27 3.45 -10.89
C LEU A 89 4.87 2.07 -11.19
N GLY A 90 6.04 2.03 -11.82
CA GLY A 90 6.78 0.80 -12.08
C GLY A 90 7.21 0.11 -10.79
N PHE A 91 7.75 0.87 -9.83
CA PHE A 91 8.11 0.36 -8.51
C PHE A 91 6.88 -0.17 -7.77
N LEU A 92 5.77 0.58 -7.77
CA LEU A 92 4.51 0.14 -7.19
C LEU A 92 4.02 -1.18 -7.84
N PHE A 93 4.08 -1.29 -9.16
CA PHE A 93 3.69 -2.50 -9.87
C PHE A 93 4.57 -3.70 -9.52
N VAL A 94 5.90 -3.54 -9.51
CA VAL A 94 6.83 -4.59 -9.08
C VAL A 94 6.56 -5.00 -7.64
N ASP A 95 6.28 -4.04 -6.76
CA ASP A 95 5.90 -4.31 -5.38
C ASP A 95 4.65 -5.17 -5.28
N THR A 96 3.62 -4.93 -6.11
CA THR A 96 2.44 -5.81 -6.14
C THR A 96 2.76 -7.25 -6.55
N MET A 97 3.74 -7.44 -7.44
CA MET A 97 4.16 -8.78 -7.88
C MET A 97 4.89 -9.52 -6.75
N VAL A 98 5.85 -8.83 -6.12
CA VAL A 98 6.63 -9.35 -5.00
C VAL A 98 5.72 -9.66 -3.81
N PHE A 99 4.79 -8.76 -3.49
CA PHE A 99 3.79 -8.98 -2.46
C PHE A 99 2.94 -10.22 -2.74
N GLY A 100 2.58 -10.48 -4.01
CA GLY A 100 1.84 -11.68 -4.39
C GLY A 100 2.54 -13.00 -4.02
N PHE A 101 3.87 -13.05 -4.14
CA PHE A 101 4.66 -14.23 -3.79
C PHE A 101 4.99 -14.31 -2.30
N TYR A 102 5.44 -13.21 -1.71
CA TYR A 102 6.06 -13.23 -0.39
C TYR A 102 5.18 -12.68 0.73
N ARG A 103 4.08 -11.98 0.41
CA ARG A 103 3.26 -11.22 1.37
C ARG A 103 4.03 -10.14 2.13
N PHE A 104 5.18 -9.77 1.60
CA PHE A 104 6.01 -8.67 2.06
C PHE A 104 6.16 -7.65 0.93
N HIS A 105 6.09 -6.38 1.30
CA HIS A 105 6.50 -5.29 0.43
C HIS A 105 8.02 -5.29 0.22
N LEU A 106 8.46 -4.69 -0.89
CA LEU A 106 9.85 -4.51 -1.27
C LEU A 106 10.65 -3.90 -0.12
N ASN A 107 11.61 -4.68 0.37
CA ASN A 107 12.63 -4.30 1.33
C ASN A 107 13.95 -4.96 0.94
N TYR A 108 15.05 -4.57 1.60
CA TYR A 108 16.37 -5.09 1.25
C TYR A 108 16.47 -6.64 1.31
N PRO A 109 16.02 -7.33 2.38
CA PRO A 109 15.99 -8.79 2.41
C PRO A 109 15.15 -9.45 1.29
N VAL A 110 13.97 -8.93 1.00
CA VAL A 110 13.12 -9.50 -0.06
C VAL A 110 13.76 -9.29 -1.44
N LEU A 111 14.40 -8.13 -1.65
CA LEU A 111 15.11 -7.86 -2.89
C LEU A 111 16.30 -8.81 -3.10
N SER A 112 17.06 -9.13 -2.04
CA SER A 112 18.17 -10.08 -2.15
C SER A 112 17.68 -11.50 -2.45
N MET A 113 16.53 -11.91 -1.89
CA MET A 113 15.89 -13.19 -2.22
C MET A 113 15.40 -13.24 -3.68
N VAL A 114 14.78 -12.16 -4.16
CA VAL A 114 14.33 -12.05 -5.56
C VAL A 114 15.50 -12.07 -6.54
N MET A 115 16.57 -11.32 -6.25
CA MET A 115 17.74 -11.22 -7.12
C MET A 115 18.62 -12.47 -7.11
N SER A 116 18.61 -13.24 -6.02
CA SER A 116 19.36 -14.49 -5.92
C SER A 116 18.65 -15.67 -6.60
N GLY A 117 17.41 -15.50 -7.05
CA GLY A 117 16.63 -16.56 -7.73
C GLY A 117 16.28 -17.75 -6.83
N GLN A 118 16.45 -17.63 -5.50
CA GLN A 118 16.31 -18.77 -4.58
C GLN A 118 14.88 -19.32 -4.47
N ILE A 119 13.86 -18.49 -4.75
CA ILE A 119 12.45 -18.84 -4.51
C ILE A 119 11.61 -18.72 -5.78
N VAL A 120 11.84 -17.70 -6.62
CA VAL A 120 11.11 -17.49 -7.88
C VAL A 120 12.10 -17.11 -8.97
N GLU A 121 12.16 -17.91 -10.04
CA GLU A 121 12.87 -17.58 -11.27
C GLU A 121 11.92 -16.89 -12.25
N PHE A 122 12.28 -15.69 -12.71
CA PHE A 122 11.51 -14.97 -13.71
C PHE A 122 11.97 -15.34 -15.12
N PRO A 123 11.07 -15.78 -16.02
CA PRO A 123 11.44 -16.04 -17.40
C PRO A 123 11.88 -14.75 -18.09
N TRP A 124 12.73 -14.85 -19.11
CA TRP A 124 13.17 -13.69 -19.90
C TRP A 124 11.99 -12.85 -20.44
N SER A 125 10.86 -13.50 -20.76
CA SER A 125 9.63 -12.83 -21.18
C SER A 125 9.07 -11.86 -20.13
N ALA A 126 9.24 -12.13 -18.83
CA ALA A 126 8.80 -11.24 -17.76
C ALA A 126 9.63 -9.95 -17.74
N TRP A 127 10.95 -10.05 -17.95
CA TRP A 127 11.83 -8.88 -18.06
C TRP A 127 11.51 -8.04 -19.30
N LEU A 128 11.25 -8.69 -20.43
CA LEU A 128 10.81 -8.02 -21.65
C LEU A 128 9.48 -7.29 -21.43
N MET A 129 8.51 -7.95 -20.79
CA MET A 129 7.21 -7.36 -20.47
C MET A 129 7.35 -6.15 -19.52
N LEU A 130 8.25 -6.22 -18.54
CA LEU A 130 8.55 -5.10 -17.65
C LEU A 130 9.12 -3.91 -18.43
N VAL A 131 10.12 -4.12 -19.29
CA VAL A 131 10.75 -3.05 -20.10
C VAL A 131 9.74 -2.42 -21.06
N VAL A 132 8.96 -3.25 -21.78
CA VAL A 132 7.92 -2.77 -22.70
C VAL A 132 6.81 -2.03 -21.93
N GLY A 133 6.42 -2.54 -20.76
CA GLY A 133 5.45 -1.92 -19.87
C GLY A 133 5.91 -0.55 -19.38
N LEU A 134 7.16 -0.44 -18.90
CA LEU A 134 7.76 0.83 -18.48
C LEU A 134 7.84 1.82 -19.65
N GLY A 135 8.26 1.37 -20.84
CA GLY A 135 8.28 2.20 -22.05
C GLY A 135 6.89 2.72 -22.44
N SER A 136 5.87 1.86 -22.33
CA SER A 136 4.48 2.22 -22.62
C SER A 136 3.92 3.21 -21.61
N VAL A 137 4.19 3.01 -20.31
CA VAL A 137 3.81 3.95 -19.25
C VAL A 137 4.54 5.28 -19.45
N PHE A 138 5.83 5.28 -19.76
CA PHE A 138 6.57 6.52 -20.04
C PHE A 138 5.97 7.29 -21.21
N ALA A 139 5.66 6.62 -22.32
CA ALA A 139 5.02 7.23 -23.48
C ALA A 139 3.66 7.84 -23.10
N LEU A 140 2.85 7.12 -22.31
CA LEU A 140 1.57 7.62 -21.81
C LEU A 140 1.73 8.87 -20.92
N GLN A 141 2.66 8.84 -19.97
CA GLN A 141 2.93 9.95 -19.05
C GLN A 141 3.41 11.19 -19.81
N TRP A 142 4.35 11.01 -20.74
CA TRP A 142 4.86 12.09 -21.60
C TRP A 142 3.76 12.69 -22.46
N TRP A 143 2.98 11.84 -23.13
CA TRP A 143 1.87 12.26 -23.98
C TRP A 143 0.81 13.01 -23.18
N ALA A 144 0.37 12.46 -22.04
CA ALA A 144 -0.65 13.06 -21.19
C ALA A 144 -0.21 14.43 -20.69
N LEU A 145 1.01 14.53 -20.12
CA LEU A 145 1.54 15.80 -19.64
C LEU A 145 1.66 16.84 -20.76
N GLY A 146 2.16 16.44 -21.94
CA GLY A 146 2.25 17.32 -23.10
C GLY A 146 0.88 17.85 -23.55
N LYS A 147 -0.13 16.97 -23.62
CA LYS A 147 -1.48 17.34 -24.03
C LYS A 147 -2.21 18.19 -22.98
N MET A 148 -1.94 17.97 -21.68
CA MET A 148 -2.43 18.80 -20.58
C MET A 148 -1.81 20.20 -20.59
N GLU A 149 -0.50 20.31 -20.85
CA GLU A 149 0.18 21.60 -21.00
C GLU A 149 -0.36 22.41 -22.18
N LEU A 150 -0.65 21.73 -23.29
CA LEU A 150 -1.28 22.32 -24.48
C LEU A 150 -2.78 22.56 -24.33
N ARG A 151 -3.39 22.15 -23.21
CA ARG A 151 -4.85 22.20 -22.96
C ARG A 151 -5.71 21.42 -23.96
N SER A 152 -5.08 20.59 -24.80
CA SER A 152 -5.74 19.73 -25.78
C SER A 152 -6.34 18.45 -25.17
N PHE A 153 -5.80 18.02 -24.03
CA PHE A 153 -6.39 16.97 -23.19
C PHE A 153 -6.57 17.56 -21.80
N THR A 154 -7.79 17.52 -21.28
CA THR A 154 -8.05 17.94 -19.90
C THR A 154 -9.00 16.96 -19.24
N LEU A 155 -8.78 16.71 -17.96
CA LEU A 155 -9.72 15.91 -17.17
C LEU A 155 -11.06 16.63 -17.04
N THR A 156 -12.14 15.86 -16.90
CA THR A 156 -13.49 16.43 -16.79
C THR A 156 -13.56 17.45 -15.66
N LYS A 157 -14.31 18.55 -15.89
CA LYS A 157 -14.47 19.62 -14.89
C LYS A 157 -15.01 19.07 -13.56
N LYS A 158 -15.87 18.05 -13.59
CA LYS A 158 -16.41 17.39 -12.40
C LYS A 158 -15.29 16.69 -11.61
N LEU A 159 -14.48 15.84 -12.25
CA LEU A 159 -13.39 15.13 -11.59
C LEU A 159 -12.40 16.09 -10.95
N ARG A 160 -11.98 17.13 -11.69
CA ARG A 160 -11.04 18.14 -11.17
C ARG A 160 -11.55 18.86 -9.92
N LYS A 161 -12.86 19.12 -9.83
CA LYS A 161 -13.49 19.79 -8.69
C LYS A 161 -13.67 18.85 -7.50
N VAL A 162 -14.03 17.59 -7.74
CA VAL A 162 -14.37 16.62 -6.69
C VAL A 162 -13.15 15.91 -6.12
N PHE A 163 -12.07 15.76 -6.91
CA PHE A 163 -10.92 14.96 -6.52
C PHE A 163 -10.27 15.41 -5.21
N PHE A 164 -9.93 16.70 -5.08
CA PHE A 164 -9.27 17.19 -3.87
C PHE A 164 -10.14 17.06 -2.61
N PRO A 165 -11.44 17.48 -2.60
CA PRO A 165 -12.34 17.19 -1.48
C PRO A 165 -12.46 15.70 -1.17
N LEU A 166 -12.54 14.84 -2.18
CA LEU A 166 -12.63 13.39 -2.00
C LEU A 166 -11.35 12.82 -1.37
N PHE A 167 -10.18 13.27 -1.83
CA PHE A 167 -8.88 12.92 -1.25
C PHE A 167 -8.81 13.29 0.24
N ILE A 168 -9.21 14.52 0.60
CA ILE A 168 -9.23 14.94 2.00
C ILE A 168 -10.25 14.12 2.81
N ALA A 169 -11.47 13.95 2.32
CA ALA A 169 -12.52 13.21 3.01
C ALA A 169 -12.12 11.74 3.26
N THR A 170 -11.55 11.08 2.25
CA THR A 170 -11.06 9.69 2.36
C THR A 170 -9.83 9.57 3.26
N THR A 171 -8.93 10.56 3.27
CA THR A 171 -7.79 10.62 4.21
C THR A 171 -8.27 10.74 5.65
N LEU A 172 -9.21 11.65 5.92
CA LEU A 172 -9.78 11.81 7.25
C LEU A 172 -10.56 10.56 7.69
N ALA A 173 -11.31 9.95 6.77
CA ALA A 173 -12.05 8.72 7.04
C ALA A 173 -11.10 7.55 7.36
N SER A 174 -10.08 7.30 6.54
CA SER A 174 -9.15 6.18 6.77
C SER A 174 -8.40 6.33 8.09
N HIS A 175 -7.80 7.50 8.34
CA HIS A 175 -7.08 7.75 9.59
C HIS A 175 -8.02 7.79 10.81
N GLY A 176 -9.25 8.31 10.67
CA GLY A 176 -10.24 8.31 11.74
C GLY A 176 -10.70 6.91 12.13
N ILE A 177 -11.03 6.07 11.13
CA ILE A 177 -11.36 4.66 11.34
C ILE A 177 -10.18 3.94 12.01
N HIS A 178 -8.95 4.22 11.57
CA HIS A 178 -7.77 3.60 12.15
C HIS A 178 -7.51 4.02 13.60
N ILE A 179 -7.67 5.31 13.94
CA ILE A 179 -7.55 5.79 15.33
C ILE A 179 -8.54 5.05 16.24
N TRP A 180 -9.80 4.93 15.80
CA TRP A 180 -10.82 4.17 16.53
C TRP A 180 -10.46 2.68 16.64
N ALA A 181 -10.02 2.06 15.54
CA ALA A 181 -9.66 0.65 15.52
C ALA A 181 -8.46 0.35 16.43
N ALA A 182 -7.47 1.24 16.47
CA ALA A 182 -6.33 1.12 17.37
C ALA A 182 -6.74 1.25 18.85
N ALA A 183 -7.66 2.16 19.17
CA ALA A 183 -8.17 2.34 20.53
C ALA A 183 -9.03 1.16 21.01
N LYS A 184 -9.77 0.51 20.11
CA LYS A 184 -10.62 -0.66 20.43
C LYS A 184 -9.98 -2.01 20.10
N THR A 185 -8.72 -2.03 19.68
CA THR A 185 -8.02 -3.26 19.25
C THR A 185 -8.81 -4.03 18.19
N TYR A 186 -9.43 -3.32 17.25
CA TYR A 186 -10.26 -3.90 16.20
C TYR A 186 -9.40 -4.47 15.06
N GLN A 187 -9.05 -5.75 15.20
CA GLN A 187 -8.08 -6.43 14.34
C GLN A 187 -8.43 -6.45 12.82
N PRO A 188 -9.69 -6.57 12.37
CA PRO A 188 -9.99 -6.59 10.94
C PRO A 188 -9.48 -5.36 10.19
N VAL A 189 -9.58 -4.17 10.78
CA VAL A 189 -9.02 -2.92 10.23
C VAL A 189 -7.50 -2.92 10.31
N MET A 190 -6.93 -3.32 11.47
CA MET A 190 -5.48 -3.33 11.67
C MET A 190 -4.75 -4.28 10.70
N PHE A 191 -5.41 -5.38 10.29
CA PHE A 191 -4.85 -6.34 9.36
C PHE A 191 -4.71 -5.78 7.92
N VAL A 192 -5.63 -4.89 7.51
CA VAL A 192 -5.59 -4.25 6.18
C VAL A 192 -4.34 -3.38 6.00
N ASN A 193 -3.81 -2.80 7.07
CA ASN A 193 -2.63 -1.92 7.03
C ASN A 193 -1.42 -2.58 6.35
N GLN A 194 -1.29 -3.90 6.48
CA GLN A 194 -0.14 -4.67 6.00
C GLN A 194 -0.13 -4.86 4.47
N TYR A 195 -1.22 -4.49 3.79
CA TYR A 195 -1.38 -4.67 2.34
C TYR A 195 -1.00 -3.42 1.55
N LEU A 196 -0.90 -2.25 2.19
CA LEU A 196 -0.57 -1.01 1.51
C LEU A 196 0.93 -0.67 1.74
N PRO A 197 1.71 -0.43 0.68
CA PRO A 197 3.13 -0.15 0.82
C PRO A 197 3.36 1.20 1.46
N LEU A 198 4.35 1.30 2.36
CA LEU A 198 4.70 2.54 3.05
C LEU A 198 3.53 3.19 3.80
N PHE A 199 2.53 2.41 4.21
CA PHE A 199 1.33 2.91 4.87
C PHE A 199 1.47 2.83 6.40
N TYR A 200 1.50 3.99 7.05
CA TYR A 200 1.58 4.13 8.49
C TYR A 200 0.40 4.98 8.97
N PRO A 201 -0.79 4.38 9.14
CA PRO A 201 -1.98 5.10 9.55
C PRO A 201 -1.87 5.63 11.00
N THR A 202 -2.61 6.69 11.29
CA THR A 202 -2.48 7.42 12.57
C THR A 202 -2.94 6.58 13.75
N ILE A 203 -2.16 6.61 14.83
CA ILE A 203 -2.52 6.08 16.15
C ILE A 203 -2.48 7.24 17.13
N ALA A 204 -3.54 7.42 17.91
CA ALA A 204 -3.67 8.54 18.85
C ALA A 204 -3.88 8.09 20.30
N ASN A 205 -3.45 6.87 20.66
CA ASN A 205 -3.72 6.28 21.97
C ASN A 205 -3.24 7.16 23.14
N SER A 206 -2.06 7.80 23.04
CA SER A 206 -1.55 8.72 24.08
C SER A 206 -2.46 9.93 24.29
N LEU A 207 -2.90 10.57 23.20
CA LEU A 207 -3.84 11.69 23.24
C LEU A 207 -5.19 11.27 23.84
N LEU A 208 -5.70 10.11 23.43
CA LEU A 208 -6.97 9.57 23.94
C LEU A 208 -6.89 9.25 25.45
N MET A 209 -5.75 8.72 25.91
CA MET A 209 -5.50 8.49 27.34
C MET A 209 -5.43 9.80 28.12
N GLU A 210 -4.71 10.80 27.61
CA GLU A 210 -4.63 12.13 28.23
C GLU A 210 -6.00 12.80 28.38
N LYS A 211 -6.89 12.62 27.38
CA LYS A 211 -8.27 13.15 27.42
C LYS A 211 -9.24 12.27 28.21
N GLY A 212 -8.80 11.16 28.79
CA GLY A 212 -9.64 10.21 29.54
C GLY A 212 -10.63 9.44 28.66
N TRP A 213 -10.40 9.38 27.35
CA TRP A 213 -11.24 8.63 26.40
C TRP A 213 -10.78 7.18 26.20
N LEU A 214 -9.59 6.83 26.72
CA LEU A 214 -9.01 5.50 26.65
C LEU A 214 -8.31 5.16 27.96
N ASP A 215 -8.65 4.02 28.53
CA ASP A 215 -7.97 3.47 29.71
C ASP A 215 -6.82 2.54 29.30
N ARG A 216 -5.69 2.63 30.00
CA ARG A 216 -4.49 1.81 29.69
C ARG A 216 -4.71 0.34 30.04
N GLU A 217 -5.29 0.04 31.20
CA GLU A 217 -5.51 -1.34 31.65
C GLU A 217 -6.55 -2.04 30.76
N GLU A 218 -7.60 -1.31 30.34
CA GLU A 218 -8.59 -1.80 29.38
C GLU A 218 -7.95 -2.13 28.03
N LEU A 219 -7.08 -1.24 27.53
CA LEU A 219 -6.37 -1.46 26.27
C LEU A 219 -5.47 -2.71 26.33
N GLU A 220 -4.66 -2.83 27.38
CA GLU A 220 -3.77 -3.98 27.58
C GLU A 220 -4.57 -5.29 27.70
N ARG A 221 -5.68 -5.26 28.46
CA ARG A 221 -6.59 -6.40 28.57
C ARG A 221 -7.22 -6.77 27.22
N ASN A 222 -7.63 -5.79 26.44
CA ASN A 222 -8.23 -6.00 25.12
C ASN A 222 -7.19 -6.55 24.13
N GLN A 223 -5.94 -6.09 24.19
CA GLN A 223 -4.83 -6.64 23.39
C GLN A 223 -4.51 -8.08 23.76
N ALA A 224 -4.50 -8.42 25.05
CA ALA A 224 -4.28 -9.79 25.51
C ALA A 224 -5.41 -10.74 25.07
N LYS A 225 -6.64 -10.25 24.96
CA LYS A 225 -7.81 -11.03 24.52
C LYS A 225 -8.06 -10.98 23.02
N ALA A 226 -7.41 -10.07 22.30
CA ALA A 226 -7.69 -9.84 20.89
C ALA A 226 -7.46 -11.14 20.12
N PRO A 227 -8.42 -11.58 19.30
CA PRO A 227 -8.18 -12.73 18.44
C PRO A 227 -6.99 -12.39 17.56
N LYS A 228 -5.93 -13.21 17.60
CA LYS A 228 -4.89 -13.13 16.59
C LYS A 228 -5.59 -13.42 15.28
N VAL A 229 -5.80 -12.40 14.45
CA VAL A 229 -6.20 -12.60 13.05
C VAL A 229 -5.01 -13.33 12.44
N GLN A 230 -5.07 -14.66 12.49
CA GLN A 230 -4.12 -15.52 11.82
C GLN A 230 -4.22 -15.12 10.36
N GLY A 231 -3.11 -14.66 9.78
CA GLY A 231 -3.04 -14.36 8.36
C GLY A 231 -3.31 -15.63 7.57
N GLY A 232 -4.59 -15.94 7.36
CA GLY A 232 -5.11 -17.08 6.61
C GLY A 232 -4.26 -18.34 6.64
N LEU A 233 -3.74 -18.77 7.81
CA LEU A 233 -2.91 -19.96 7.86
C LEU A 233 -3.82 -21.17 7.67
N ASN A 234 -3.96 -21.58 6.41
CA ASN A 234 -4.68 -22.80 6.06
C ASN A 234 -3.77 -24.00 6.32
N TYR A 235 -3.61 -24.34 7.61
CA TYR A 235 -2.79 -25.45 8.05
C TYR A 235 -3.56 -26.34 9.04
N PRO A 236 -3.52 -27.67 8.86
CA PRO A 236 -2.89 -28.40 7.76
C PRO A 236 -3.74 -28.31 6.47
N VAL A 237 -3.09 -28.21 5.30
CA VAL A 237 -3.77 -28.08 4.00
C VAL A 237 -4.63 -29.31 3.68
N ASN A 238 -4.17 -30.48 4.13
CA ASN A 238 -4.89 -31.74 4.03
C ASN A 238 -5.07 -32.33 5.42
N PRO A 239 -6.16 -33.06 5.70
CA PRO A 239 -6.31 -33.80 6.94
C PRO A 239 -5.11 -34.71 7.20
N ILE A 240 -4.67 -34.77 8.45
CA ILE A 240 -3.59 -35.69 8.85
C ILE A 240 -4.15 -37.11 8.81
N VAL A 241 -3.70 -37.89 7.83
CA VAL A 241 -4.05 -39.31 7.70
C VAL A 241 -2.93 -40.13 8.33
N GLY A 242 -3.29 -41.00 9.26
CA GLY A 242 -2.35 -41.93 9.88
C GLY A 242 -3.08 -42.97 10.71
N GLU A 243 -2.51 -44.17 10.78
CA GLU A 243 -2.99 -45.22 11.68
C GLU A 243 -2.37 -45.04 13.06
N ALA A 244 -3.17 -45.23 14.10
CA ALA A 244 -2.64 -45.26 15.46
C ALA A 244 -1.64 -46.43 15.57
N PRO A 245 -0.45 -46.20 16.16
CA PRO A 245 0.54 -47.27 16.30
C PRO A 245 -0.04 -48.41 17.16
N SER A 246 0.16 -49.65 16.70
CA SER A 246 -0.32 -50.87 17.39
C SER A 246 0.20 -51.02 18.82
N LYS A 247 1.29 -50.33 19.17
CA LYS A 247 1.82 -50.18 20.53
C LYS A 247 2.18 -48.71 20.78
N PRO A 248 1.29 -47.91 21.40
CA PRO A 248 1.60 -46.53 21.75
C PRO A 248 2.75 -46.50 22.78
N LYS A 249 3.74 -45.62 22.55
CA LYS A 249 4.86 -45.40 23.47
C LYS A 249 4.64 -44.10 24.26
N ASN A 250 5.14 -44.06 25.49
CA ASN A 250 5.18 -42.83 26.27
C ASN A 250 6.23 -41.88 25.68
N ILE A 251 5.82 -40.63 25.42
CA ILE A 251 6.70 -39.56 24.95
C ILE A 251 6.86 -38.56 26.09
N MET A 252 8.10 -38.39 26.58
CA MET A 252 8.46 -37.34 27.54
C MET A 252 9.13 -36.20 26.78
N LEU A 253 8.43 -35.08 26.63
CA LEU A 253 8.96 -33.86 26.04
C LEU A 253 9.43 -32.93 27.16
N ILE A 254 10.74 -32.71 27.28
CA ILE A 254 11.31 -31.71 28.18
C ILE A 254 11.61 -30.47 27.34
N LEU A 255 10.80 -29.42 27.49
CA LEU A 255 11.01 -28.13 26.83
C LEU A 255 11.74 -27.18 27.80
N ILE A 256 12.91 -26.70 27.40
CA ILE A 256 13.66 -25.67 28.12
C ILE A 256 13.66 -24.43 27.24
N ASP A 257 13.06 -23.34 27.71
CA ASP A 257 12.86 -22.10 26.92
C ASP A 257 14.21 -21.46 26.52
N SER A 258 15.18 -21.48 27.44
CA SER A 258 16.56 -21.12 27.15
C SER A 258 17.50 -21.79 28.16
N CYS A 259 18.68 -22.22 27.69
CA CYS A 259 19.73 -22.77 28.54
C CYS A 259 21.03 -22.01 28.26
N VAL A 260 21.67 -21.50 29.32
CA VAL A 260 22.98 -20.85 29.20
C VAL A 260 24.04 -21.95 29.24
N GLN A 261 24.72 -22.15 28.12
CA GLN A 261 25.83 -23.10 28.04
C GLN A 261 27.12 -22.41 28.49
N ILE A 262 27.42 -22.54 29.78
CA ILE A 262 28.68 -22.05 30.36
C ILE A 262 29.77 -23.03 29.93
N ARG A 263 30.76 -22.54 29.17
CA ARG A 263 31.99 -23.26 28.81
C ARG A 263 33.00 -23.21 29.95
#